data_AF-A0A9E3EPH4-F1
#
_entry.id   AF-A0A9E3EPH4-F1
#
_cell.length_a   1.000
_cell.length_b   1.000
_cell.length_c   1.000
_cell.angle_alpha   90.00
_cell.angle_beta   90.00
_cell.angle_gamma   90.00
#
_symmetry.space_group_name_H-M   'P 1'
#
loop_
_entity.id
_entity.type
_entity.pdbx_description
1 polymer ?
#
loop_
_entity_poly.entity_id
_entity_poly.type
_entity_poly.pdbx_seq_one_letter_code
_entity_poly.pdbx_strand_id
1 'polypeptide(L)'
;MAARFPGANTLSVFWDNLRRGQESIVTLSEDDLLAEGISEKALANHSYVRRAALLDGIDEFDADFFGFTPLAARMTDPQHRLFLQTA
;
A
#
# COMPACT_ATOMS: atom_id res chain seq x y z
N MET A 1 -11.97 7.31 -15.20
CA MET A 1 -11.59 6.14 -14.38
C MET A 1 -10.36 6.53 -13.59
N ALA A 2 -10.29 6.19 -12.31
CA ALA A 2 -9.14 6.39 -11.45
C ALA A 2 -8.89 5.13 -10.62
N ALA A 3 -7.63 4.78 -10.42
CA ALA A 3 -7.22 3.65 -9.59
C ALA A 3 -5.76 3.82 -9.16
N ARG A 4 -5.42 3.25 -8.01
CA ARG A 4 -4.05 3.13 -7.51
C ARG A 4 -3.72 1.66 -7.31
N PHE A 5 -2.57 1.24 -7.83
CA PHE A 5 -2.07 -0.13 -7.76
C PHE A 5 -0.65 -0.16 -7.21
N PRO A 6 -0.18 -1.31 -6.72
CA PRO A 6 1.22 -1.48 -6.34
C PRO A 6 2.15 -1.09 -7.50
N GLY A 7 3.11 -0.20 -7.23
CA GLY A 7 4.04 0.32 -8.24
C GLY A 7 3.39 1.21 -9.31
N ALA A 8 2.12 1.60 -9.18
CA ALA A 8 1.41 2.46 -10.11
C ALA A 8 0.35 3.34 -9.44
N ASN A 9 0.72 4.59 -9.18
CA ASN A 9 -0.17 5.59 -8.58
C ASN A 9 -1.21 6.18 -9.57
N THR A 10 -1.15 5.82 -10.85
CA THR A 10 -2.09 6.26 -11.88
C THR A 10 -2.35 5.15 -12.91
N LEU A 11 -3.45 5.25 -13.65
CA LEU A 11 -3.81 4.31 -14.71
C LEU A 11 -2.79 4.28 -15.87
N SER A 12 -2.14 5.40 -16.18
CA SER A 12 -1.12 5.44 -17.24
C SER A 12 0.13 4.65 -16.85
N VAL A 13 0.58 4.80 -15.60
CA VAL A 13 1.70 4.02 -15.05
C VAL A 13 1.33 2.55 -14.97
N PHE A 14 0.10 2.24 -14.54
CA PHE A 14 -0.39 0.87 -14.50
C PHE A 14 -0.35 0.21 -15.88
N TRP A 15 -0.81 0.93 -16.91
CA TRP A 15 -0.79 0.42 -18.28
C TRP A 15 0.64 0.21 -18.81
N ASP A 16 1.58 1.13 -18.52
CA ASP A 16 2.97 0.93 -18.91
C ASP A 16 3.61 -0.28 -18.20
N ASN A 17 3.35 -0.46 -16.91
CA ASN A 17 3.82 -1.62 -16.15
C ASN A 17 3.31 -2.93 -16.76
N LEU A 18 2.02 -3.00 -17.10
CA LEU A 18 1.44 -4.16 -17.78
C LEU A 18 2.08 -4.42 -19.14
N ARG A 19 2.24 -3.38 -19.96
CA ARG A 19 2.87 -3.47 -21.28
C ARG A 19 4.31 -3.97 -21.20
N ARG A 20 5.01 -3.66 -20.11
CA ARG A 20 6.41 -4.07 -19.86
C ARG A 20 6.52 -5.40 -19.11
N GLY A 21 5.41 -6.01 -18.68
CA GLY A 21 5.43 -7.23 -17.87
C GLY A 21 6.08 -7.02 -16.50
N GLN A 22 5.96 -5.82 -15.92
CA GLN A 22 6.61 -5.46 -14.67
C GLN A 22 5.91 -6.10 -13.47
N GLU A 23 6.68 -6.83 -12.64
CA GLU A 23 6.22 -7.32 -11.35
C GLU A 23 6.29 -6.18 -10.31
N SER A 24 5.15 -5.80 -9.73
CA SER A 24 5.09 -4.78 -8.66
C SER A 24 5.04 -5.38 -7.24
N ILE A 25 5.02 -6.71 -7.12
CA ILE A 25 5.15 -7.36 -5.81
C ILE A 25 6.59 -7.14 -5.37
N VAL A 26 6.82 -6.84 -4.09
CA VAL A 26 8.17 -6.67 -3.54
C VAL A 26 8.50 -7.80 -2.58
N THR A 27 9.79 -8.02 -2.36
CA THR A 27 10.30 -8.91 -1.32
C THR A 27 10.62 -8.04 -0.11
N LEU A 28 9.98 -8.31 1.02
CA LEU A 28 10.23 -7.59 2.27
C LEU A 28 11.55 -8.08 2.88
N SER A 29 12.34 -7.15 3.44
CA SER A 29 13.59 -7.54 4.11
C SER A 29 13.29 -8.20 5.45
N GLU A 30 14.18 -9.08 5.92
CA GLU A 30 14.03 -9.71 7.23
C GLU A 30 14.13 -8.66 8.36
N ASP A 31 15.03 -7.70 8.22
CA ASP A 31 15.20 -6.61 9.19
C ASP A 31 13.93 -5.76 9.33
N ASP A 32 13.26 -5.43 8.22
CA ASP A 32 12.00 -4.68 8.25
C ASP A 32 10.88 -5.50 8.91
N LEU A 33 10.80 -6.80 8.60
CA LEU A 33 9.79 -7.68 9.20
C LEU A 33 10.00 -7.89 10.70
N LEU A 34 11.26 -7.97 11.15
CA LEU A 34 11.61 -8.02 12.57
C LEU A 34 11.26 -6.72 13.27
N ALA A 35 11.54 -5.57 12.64
CA ALA A 35 11.19 -4.24 13.17
C ALA A 35 9.67 -4.07 13.32
N GLU A 36 8.88 -4.62 12.40
CA GLU A 36 7.41 -4.67 12.47
C GLU A 36 6.88 -5.74 13.46
N GLY A 37 7.77 -6.43 14.18
CA GLY A 37 7.41 -7.33 15.28
C GLY A 37 7.14 -8.78 14.88
N ILE A 38 7.50 -9.19 13.67
CA ILE A 38 7.42 -10.61 13.29
C ILE A 38 8.53 -11.39 14.00
N SER A 39 8.16 -12.49 14.65
CA SER A 39 9.14 -13.30 15.38
C SER A 39 10.14 -13.99 14.45
N GLU A 40 11.40 -14.12 14.88
CA GLU A 40 12.43 -14.90 14.18
C GLU A 40 11.99 -16.33 13.87
N LYS A 41 11.23 -16.95 14.79
CA LYS A 41 10.67 -18.30 14.60
C LYS A 41 9.70 -18.38 13.42
N ALA A 42 8.93 -17.32 13.16
CA ALA A 42 8.03 -17.25 12.02
C ALA A 42 8.81 -17.05 10.71
N LEU A 43 9.85 -16.20 10.71
CA LEU A 43 10.72 -15.99 9.56
C LEU A 43 11.53 -17.24 9.20
N ALA A 44 11.96 -18.02 10.19
CA ALA A 44 12.69 -19.28 10.00
C ALA A 44 11.81 -20.43 9.45
N ASN A 45 10.49 -20.24 9.33
CA ASN A 45 9.61 -21.24 8.76
C ASN A 45 9.78 -21.30 7.24
N HIS A 46 10.07 -22.49 6.71
CA HIS A 46 10.22 -22.71 5.27
C HIS A 46 8.97 -22.36 4.45
N SER A 47 7.79 -22.34 5.07
CA SER A 47 6.54 -21.95 4.43
C SER A 47 6.27 -20.43 4.46
N TYR A 48 7.16 -19.64 5.05
CA TYR A 48 6.98 -18.19 5.15
C TYR A 48 7.30 -17.48 3.84
N VAL A 49 6.32 -16.78 3.27
CA VAL A 49 6.47 -16.04 2.01
C VAL A 49 6.55 -14.55 2.31
N ARG A 50 7.76 -13.99 2.25
CA ARG A 50 8.05 -12.56 2.49
C ARG A 50 7.74 -11.65 1.30
N ARG A 51 6.60 -11.87 0.62
CA ARG A 51 6.21 -11.11 -0.56
C ARG A 51 4.93 -10.31 -0.32
N ALA A 52 4.94 -9.04 -0.68
CA ALA A 52 3.81 -8.15 -0.47
C ALA A 52 3.60 -7.21 -1.66
N ALA A 53 2.34 -6.84 -1.87
CA ALA A 53 1.92 -5.81 -2.78
C ALA A 53 1.68 -4.52 -1.97
N LEU A 54 2.66 -3.62 -1.99
CA LEU A 54 2.59 -2.38 -1.21
C LEU A 54 1.93 -1.26 -2.03
N LEU A 55 1.08 -0.48 -1.38
CA LEU A 55 0.52 0.75 -1.91
C LEU A 55 1.22 1.93 -1.25
N ASP A 56 1.61 2.92 -2.05
CA ASP A 56 2.26 4.12 -1.53
C ASP A 56 1.24 5.05 -0.89
N GLY A 57 1.61 5.73 0.20
CA GLY A 57 0.81 6.82 0.77
C GLY A 57 -0.59 6.39 1.24
N ILE A 58 -0.75 5.17 1.75
CA ILE A 58 -2.02 4.71 2.33
C ILE A 58 -2.48 5.55 3.52
N ASP A 59 -1.54 6.22 4.18
CA ASP A 59 -1.80 7.09 5.32
C ASP A 59 -2.06 8.55 4.91
N GLU A 60 -1.81 8.91 3.65
CA GLU A 60 -1.95 10.26 3.13
C GLU A 60 -3.41 10.54 2.73
N PHE A 61 -3.99 11.60 3.30
CA PHE A 61 -5.35 12.01 3.00
C PHE A 61 -5.52 13.53 3.10
N ASP A 62 -6.12 14.12 2.07
CA ASP A 62 -6.45 15.54 2.02
C ASP A 62 -7.74 15.81 2.80
N ALA A 63 -7.61 15.91 4.12
CA ALA A 63 -8.74 16.08 5.01
C ALA A 63 -9.53 17.38 4.73
N ASP A 64 -8.83 18.48 4.42
CA ASP A 64 -9.43 19.78 4.20
C ASP A 64 -10.30 19.78 2.94
N PHE A 65 -9.84 19.15 1.85
CA PHE A 65 -10.61 19.03 0.62
C PHE A 65 -11.93 18.27 0.82
N PHE A 66 -11.92 17.21 1.63
CA PHE A 66 -13.11 16.40 1.93
C PHE A 66 -13.93 16.92 3.12
N GLY A 67 -13.53 18.02 3.76
CA GLY A 67 -14.23 18.60 4.91
C GLY A 67 -14.09 17.79 6.20
N PHE A 68 -13.05 16.98 6.32
CA PHE A 68 -12.74 16.20 7.53
C PHE A 68 -11.87 17.02 8.48
N THR A 69 -12.11 16.88 9.78
CA THR A 69 -11.12 17.33 10.77
C THR A 69 -9.92 16.37 10.78
N PRO A 70 -8.70 16.83 11.17
CA PRO A 70 -7.53 15.95 11.24
C PRO A 70 -7.70 14.75 12.17
N LEU A 71 -8.54 14.87 13.20
CA LEU A 71 -8.88 13.76 14.09
C LEU A 71 -9.80 12.75 13.38
N ALA A 72 -10.84 13.24 12.70
CA ALA A 72 -11.75 12.38 11.95
C ALA A 72 -11.04 11.63 10.81
N ALA A 73 -10.14 12.32 10.09
CA ALA A 73 -9.34 11.70 9.04
C ALA A 73 -8.46 10.56 9.59
N ARG A 74 -7.78 10.76 10.73
CA ARG A 74 -6.95 9.72 11.36
C ARG A 74 -7.74 8.51 11.85
N MET A 75 -8.97 8.72 12.31
CA MET A 75 -9.84 7.64 12.78
C MET A 75 -10.55 6.91 11.64
N THR A 76 -10.48 7.42 10.41
CA THR A 76 -11.14 6.83 9.25
C THR A 76 -10.26 5.77 8.61
N ASP A 77 -10.85 4.60 8.32
CA ASP A 77 -10.17 3.49 7.65
C ASP A 77 -9.45 3.97 6.36
N PRO A 78 -8.15 3.64 6.19
CA PRO A 78 -7.40 3.97 4.97
C PRO A 78 -8.11 3.56 3.67
N GLN A 79 -8.86 2.47 3.65
CA GLN A 79 -9.60 2.01 2.47
C GLN A 79 -10.69 3.00 2.07
N HIS A 80 -11.40 3.57 3.04
CA HIS A 80 -12.41 4.60 2.77
C HIS A 80 -11.76 5.90 2.30
N ARG A 81 -10.64 6.30 2.93
CA ARG A 81 -9.86 7.48 2.53
C ARG A 81 -9.36 7.38 1.09
N LEU A 82 -8.79 6.23 0.72
CA LEU A 82 -8.33 5.94 -0.64
C LEU A 82 -9.50 5.90 -1.63
N PHE A 83 -10.62 5.28 -1.26
CA PHE A 83 -11.80 5.23 -2.12
C PHE A 83 -12.30 6.65 -2.46
N LEU A 84 -12.42 7.52 -1.45
CA LEU A 84 -12.83 8.92 -1.64
C LEU A 84 -11.92 9.69 -2.60
N GLN A 85 -10.62 9.40 -2.62
CA GLN A 85 -9.66 10.02 -3.55
C GLN A 85 -9.77 9.51 -5.00
N THR A 86 -10.40 8.37 -5.21
CA THR A 86 -10.54 7.74 -6.55
C THR A 86 -11.95 7.84 -7.13
N ALA A 87 -12.92 8.33 -6.35
CA ALA A 87 -14.33 8.47 -6.73
C ALA A 87 -14.60 9.72 -7.58
#